data_AF-A0A368MH85-F1
#
_entry.id   AF-A0A368MH85-F1
#
_cell.length_a   1.000
_cell.length_b   1.000
_cell.length_c   1.000
_cell.angle_alpha   90.00
_cell.angle_beta   90.00
_cell.angle_gamma   90.00
#
_symmetry.space_group_name_H-M   'P 1'
#
loop_
_entity.id
_entity.type
_entity.pdbx_description
1 polymer ?
#
loop_
_entity_poly.entity_id
_entity_poly.type
_entity_poly.pdbx_seq_one_letter_code
_entity_poly.pdbx_strand_id
1 'polypeptide(L)'
;MYHFNFLNSLLYQFIKKNKELNFIQIGANDGKRFDPIHEFIKYNKHFVEGLVVEPVKDYYNQLCETYKEYPKIKPLNLAIHNSLKKTFIFKVGK
;
A
#
# COMPACT_ATOMS: atom_id res chain seq x y z
N MET A 1 -16.72 15.63 14.58
CA MET A 1 -15.99 16.51 13.65
C MET A 1 -15.63 15.67 12.44
N TYR A 2 -16.24 15.91 11.28
CA TYR A 2 -15.90 15.17 10.05
C TYR A 2 -14.46 15.53 9.65
N HIS A 3 -13.54 14.59 9.77
CA HIS A 3 -12.17 14.77 9.30
C HIS A 3 -12.20 14.74 7.77
N PHE A 4 -12.02 15.89 7.15
CA PHE A 4 -11.91 15.98 5.70
C PHE A 4 -10.64 15.27 5.24
N ASN A 5 -10.78 14.13 4.57
CA ASN A 5 -9.66 13.39 4.00
C ASN A 5 -9.38 13.90 2.58
N PHE A 6 -8.49 14.88 2.46
CA PHE A 6 -8.07 15.46 1.17
C PHE A 6 -7.54 14.41 0.20
N LEU A 7 -6.78 13.43 0.68
CA LEU A 7 -6.23 12.36 -0.16
C LEU A 7 -7.34 11.55 -0.82
N ASN A 8 -8.36 11.13 -0.06
CA ASN A 8 -9.50 10.42 -0.63
C ASN A 8 -10.20 11.24 -1.71
N SER A 9 -10.41 12.55 -1.49
CA SER A 9 -11.00 13.43 -2.50
C SER A 9 -10.18 13.44 -3.79
N LEU A 10 -8.86 13.55 -3.69
CA LEU A 10 -7.95 13.50 -4.84
C LEU A 10 -8.04 12.16 -5.59
N LEU A 11 -8.02 11.04 -4.86
CA LEU A 11 -8.08 9.70 -5.45
C LEU A 11 -9.43 9.44 -6.14
N TYR A 12 -10.55 9.87 -5.55
CA TYR A 12 -11.86 9.79 -6.19
C TYR A 12 -11.95 10.65 -7.46
N GLN A 13 -11.39 11.85 -7.45
CA GLN A 13 -11.33 12.68 -8.67
C GLN A 13 -10.45 12.02 -9.75
N PHE A 14 -9.36 11.37 -9.36
CA PHE A 14 -8.51 10.63 -10.28
C PHE A 14 -9.25 9.46 -10.93
N ILE A 15 -9.92 8.60 -10.15
CA ILE A 15 -10.72 7.48 -10.69
C ILE A 15 -11.87 8.01 -11.56
N LYS A 16 -12.54 9.09 -11.16
CA LYS A 16 -13.62 9.68 -11.96
C LYS A 16 -13.14 10.07 -13.37
N LYS A 17 -11.93 10.64 -13.46
CA LYS A 17 -11.32 11.09 -14.72
C LYS A 17 -10.74 9.93 -15.54
N ASN A 18 -10.01 9.01 -14.89
CA ASN A 18 -9.19 8.01 -15.57
C ASN A 18 -9.80 6.61 -15.59
N LYS A 19 -10.93 6.39 -14.91
CA LYS A 19 -11.64 5.10 -14.72
C LYS A 19 -10.88 4.05 -13.90
N GLU A 20 -9.58 4.22 -13.74
CA GLU A 20 -8.72 3.36 -12.93
C GLU A 20 -7.67 4.18 -12.17
N LEU A 21 -7.08 3.55 -11.15
CA LEU A 21 -5.95 4.05 -10.38
C LEU A 21 -4.91 2.94 -10.27
N ASN A 22 -3.73 3.19 -10.84
CA ASN A 22 -2.55 2.33 -10.70
C ASN A 22 -1.55 3.01 -9.76
N PHE A 23 -1.05 2.31 -8.74
CA PHE A 23 -0.13 2.90 -7.77
C PHE A 23 1.00 1.96 -7.32
N ILE A 24 2.05 2.57 -6.76
CA ILE A 24 3.11 1.87 -6.01
C ILE A 24 3.22 2.53 -4.65
N GLN A 25 3.09 1.76 -3.58
CA GLN A 25 3.29 2.20 -2.21
C GLN A 25 4.59 1.61 -1.67
N ILE A 26 5.49 2.47 -1.22
CA ILE A 26 6.78 2.09 -0.63
C ILE A 26 6.69 2.24 0.89
N GLY A 27 7.00 1.18 1.63
CA GLY A 27 6.86 1.16 3.09
C GLY A 27 5.42 0.95 3.53
N ALA A 28 4.75 -0.06 2.96
CA ALA A 28 3.35 -0.36 3.24
C ALA A 28 3.09 -0.94 4.65
N ASN A 29 4.14 -1.36 5.39
CA ASN A 29 4.01 -1.98 6.70
C ASN A 29 3.03 -3.17 6.66
N ASP A 30 2.03 -3.22 7.55
CA ASP A 30 0.96 -4.21 7.58
C ASP A 30 -0.21 -3.89 6.62
N GLY A 31 -0.13 -2.76 5.90
CA GLY A 31 -1.13 -2.30 4.94
C GLY A 31 -2.44 -1.81 5.57
N LYS A 32 -2.47 -1.57 6.88
CA LYS A 32 -3.70 -1.21 7.61
C LYS A 32 -3.48 -0.17 8.68
N ARG A 33 -2.49 -0.36 9.57
CA ARG A 33 -2.27 0.54 10.69
C ARG A 33 -1.67 1.85 10.19
N PHE A 34 -2.42 2.93 10.41
CA PHE A 34 -2.04 4.28 9.96
C PHE A 34 -1.82 4.38 8.45
N ASP A 35 -2.39 3.45 7.68
CA ASP A 35 -2.37 3.50 6.22
C ASP A 35 -3.52 4.39 5.72
N PRO A 36 -3.23 5.52 5.06
CA PRO A 36 -4.25 6.47 4.66
C PRO A 36 -5.08 6.02 3.44
N ILE A 37 -4.66 4.98 2.71
CA ILE A 37 -5.33 4.47 1.50
C ILE A 37 -5.95 3.09 1.68
N HIS A 38 -5.73 2.40 2.81
CA HIS A 38 -6.32 1.08 3.08
C HIS A 38 -7.84 1.04 2.86
N GLU A 39 -8.58 1.92 3.52
CA GLU A 39 -10.04 1.99 3.34
C GLU A 39 -10.43 2.38 1.91
N PHE A 40 -9.66 3.26 1.27
CA PHE A 40 -9.90 3.65 -0.12
C PHE A 40 -9.80 2.44 -1.06
N ILE A 41 -8.73 1.64 -0.94
CA ILE A 41 -8.53 0.40 -1.71
C ILE A 41 -9.72 -0.54 -1.47
N LYS A 42 -10.12 -0.73 -0.22
CA LYS A 42 -11.22 -1.62 0.17
C LYS A 42 -12.53 -1.27 -0.53
N TYR A 43 -12.91 0.01 -0.54
CA TYR A 43 -14.15 0.46 -1.18
C TYR A 43 -14.06 0.57 -2.70
N ASN A 44 -12.86 0.61 -3.28
CA ASN A 44 -12.64 0.85 -4.71
C ASN A 44 -11.90 -0.29 -5.44
N LYS A 45 -11.88 -1.50 -4.87
CA LYS A 45 -11.10 -2.66 -5.35
C LYS A 45 -11.23 -3.01 -6.84
N HIS A 46 -12.32 -2.63 -7.50
CA HIS A 46 -12.53 -2.89 -8.92
C HIS A 46 -11.77 -1.91 -9.83
N PHE A 47 -11.52 -0.70 -9.33
CA PHE A 47 -10.90 0.42 -10.05
C PHE A 47 -9.44 0.64 -9.67
N VAL A 48 -8.92 -0.11 -8.70
CA VAL A 48 -7.59 0.09 -8.13
C VAL A 48 -6.72 -1.13 -8.37
N GLU A 49 -5.52 -0.91 -8.90
CA GLU A 49 -4.43 -1.88 -8.97
C GLU A 49 -3.17 -1.26 -8.38
N GLY A 50 -2.37 -2.05 -7.67
CA GLY A 50 -1.13 -1.52 -7.13
C GLY A 50 -0.14 -2.53 -6.59
N LEU A 51 1.09 -2.05 -6.44
CA LEU A 51 2.17 -2.76 -5.78
C LEU A 51 2.37 -2.16 -4.39
N VAL A 52 2.38 -3.00 -3.36
CA VAL A 52 2.60 -2.58 -1.97
C VAL A 52 3.88 -3.22 -1.45
N VAL A 53 4.89 -2.41 -1.14
CA VAL A 53 6.26 -2.87 -0.88
C VAL A 53 6.56 -2.75 0.61
N GLU A 54 6.97 -3.87 1.23
CA GLU A 54 7.40 -3.90 2.63
C GLU A 54 8.64 -4.81 2.81
N PRO A 55 9.80 -4.24 3.19
CA PRO A 55 11.04 -5.01 3.32
C PRO A 55 11.09 -5.91 4.56
N VAL A 56 10.47 -5.54 5.69
CA VAL A 56 10.52 -6.31 6.95
C VAL A 56 9.59 -7.52 6.85
N LYS A 57 10.15 -8.73 6.92
CA LYS A 57 9.41 -9.98 6.65
C LYS A 57 8.15 -10.16 7.49
N ASP A 58 8.18 -9.82 8.78
CA ASP A 58 7.02 -9.94 9.67
C ASP A 58 5.86 -9.02 9.24
N TYR A 59 6.16 -7.79 8.84
CA TYR A 59 5.17 -6.82 8.38
C TYR A 59 4.68 -7.19 6.98
N TYR A 60 5.57 -7.67 6.11
CA TYR A 60 5.18 -8.22 4.81
C TYR A 60 4.19 -9.39 4.93
N ASN A 61 4.37 -10.29 5.89
CA ASN A 61 3.43 -11.39 6.09
C ASN A 61 2.05 -10.86 6.53
N GLN A 62 2.01 -9.83 7.40
CA GLN A 62 0.76 -9.16 7.75
C GLN A 62 0.13 -8.43 6.56
N LEU A 63 0.94 -7.79 5.72
CA LEU A 63 0.52 -7.13 4.49
C LEU A 63 -0.14 -8.11 3.51
N CYS A 64 0.41 -9.32 3.37
CA CYS A 64 -0.18 -10.38 2.58
C CYS A 64 -1.55 -10.78 3.11
N GLU A 65 -1.69 -10.95 4.43
CA GLU A 65 -2.99 -11.26 5.04
C GLU A 65 -4.01 -10.12 4.87
N THR A 66 -3.57 -8.87 4.99
CA THR A 66 -4.41 -7.68 4.77
C THR A 66 -4.97 -7.66 3.35
N TYR A 67 -4.15 -7.98 2.34
CA TYR A 67 -4.52 -7.88 0.93
C TYR A 67 -4.92 -9.20 0.25
N LYS A 68 -5.06 -10.31 0.99
CA LYS A 68 -5.37 -11.63 0.41
C LYS A 68 -6.65 -11.72 -0.43
N GLU A 69 -7.64 -10.88 -0.14
CA GLU A 69 -8.92 -10.82 -0.87
C GLU A 69 -8.94 -9.75 -1.98
N TYR A 70 -7.80 -9.09 -2.24
CA TYR A 70 -7.67 -7.98 -3.17
C TYR A 70 -6.66 -8.34 -4.28
N PRO A 71 -7.04 -9.17 -5.27
CA PRO A 71 -6.10 -9.77 -6.24
C PRO A 71 -5.36 -8.75 -7.13
N LYS A 72 -5.86 -7.51 -7.23
CA LYS A 72 -5.21 -6.40 -7.94
C LYS A 72 -4.16 -5.67 -7.09
N ILE A 73 -4.05 -5.96 -5.80
CA ILE A 73 -3.05 -5.40 -4.90
C ILE A 73 -2.00 -6.48 -4.65
N LYS A 74 -0.77 -6.22 -5.08
CA LYS A 74 0.31 -7.21 -5.07
C LYS A 74 1.36 -6.82 -4.03
N PRO A 75 1.44 -7.54 -2.91
CA PRO A 75 2.51 -7.36 -1.93
C PRO A 75 3.87 -7.80 -2.48
N LEU A 76 4.92 -7.04 -2.20
CA LEU A 76 6.30 -7.36 -2.56
C LEU A 76 7.22 -7.22 -1.34
N ASN A 77 7.97 -8.28 -1.02
CA ASN A 77 8.97 -8.26 0.05
C ASN A 77 10.32 -7.75 -0.46
N LEU A 78 10.40 -6.46 -0.75
CA LEU A 78 11.57 -5.81 -1.32
C LEU A 78 11.94 -4.54 -0.54
N ALA A 79 13.22 -4.21 -0.51
CA ALA A 79 13.70 -2.87 -0.14
C ALA A 79 13.99 -2.09 -1.42
N ILE A 80 13.73 -0.78 -1.41
CA ILE A 80 14.03 0.09 -2.55
C ILE A 80 15.35 0.80 -2.30
N HIS A 81 16.27 0.69 -3.26
CA HIS A 81 17.57 1.33 -3.19
C HIS A 81 18.04 1.72 -4.61
N ASN A 82 18.76 2.84 -4.75
CA ASN A 82 19.17 3.35 -6.06
C ASN A 82 20.15 2.42 -6.81
N SER A 83 21.09 1.80 -6.09
CA SER A 83 22.16 0.98 -6.70
C SER A 83 22.33 -0.44 -6.13
N LEU A 84 22.26 -0.60 -4.80
CA LEU A 84 22.40 -1.90 -4.14
C LEU A 84 21.27 -2.87 -4.54
N LYS A 85 21.66 -4.09 -4.92
CA LYS A 85 20.74 -5.20 -5.21
C LYS A 85 20.36 -6.02 -3.97
N LYS A 86 21.15 -5.92 -2.90
CA LYS A 86 20.94 -6.59 -1.62
C LYS A 86 21.59 -5.79 -0.51
N THR A 87 20.93 -5.69 0.63
CA THR A 87 21.46 -5.05 1.84
C THR A 87 20.83 -5.67 3.09
N PHE A 88 21.35 -5.32 4.26
CA PHE A 88 20.78 -5.70 5.54
C PHE A 88 19.63 -4.75 5.93
N ILE A 89 18.56 -5.31 6.49
CA ILE A 89 17.47 -4.55 7.10
C ILE A 89 17.65 -4.60 8.61
N PHE A 90 17.72 -3.42 9.22
CA PHE A 90 17.75 -3.27 10.67
C PHE A 90 16.37 -2.82 11.14
N LYS A 91 15.86 -3.50 12.17
CA LYS A 91 14.60 -3.16 12.83
C LYS A 91 14.92 -2.78 14.27
N VAL A 92 14.34 -1.67 14.74
CA VAL A 92 14.46 -1.30 16.15
C VAL A 92 13.82 -2.39 16.99
N GLY A 93 14.59 -2.98 17.91
CA GLY A 93 14.08 -3.93 18.89
C GLY A 93 13.01 -3.28 19.76
N LYS A 94 12.07 -4.10 20.25
CA LYS A 94 11.16 -3.64 21.31
C LYS A 94 11.91 -3.49 22.62
#